data_AF-A0A2S5DDZ8-F1
#
_entry.id   AF-A0A2S5DDZ8-F1
#
_cell.length_a   1.000
_cell.length_b   1.000
_cell.length_c   1.000
_cell.angle_alpha   90.00
_cell.angle_beta   90.00
_cell.angle_gamma   90.00
#
_symmetry.space_group_name_H-M   'P 1'
#
loop_
_entity.id
_entity.type
_entity.pdbx_description
1 polymer ?
#
loop_
_entity_poly.entity_id
_entity_poly.type
_entity_poly.pdbx_seq_one_letter_code
_entity_poly.pdbx_strand_id
1 'polypeptide(L)'
;MGVSVMDHYPQVWYLHFGVFVVFFPMVQSFKQDFGSAPSMSALRMVLPPWVFWVCMAISAYAILNFILFFVSMQQGSPAIWDGKYVLQSHGHFVRELSGAEYAQDRANELRGFSGHWLVFYSVSFAYFMFAKADTSRRFLR
;
A
#
# COMPACT_ATOMS: atom_id res chain seq x y z
N MET A 1 -2.68 -19.14 -15.62
CA MET A 1 -4.07 -18.64 -15.53
C MET A 1 -4.14 -17.73 -14.32
N GLY A 2 -4.38 -16.44 -14.49
CA GLY A 2 -4.62 -15.53 -13.35
C GLY A 2 -6.03 -15.78 -12.83
N VAL A 3 -6.20 -15.92 -11.53
CA VAL A 3 -7.54 -15.96 -10.90
C VAL A 3 -7.78 -14.56 -10.35
N SER A 4 -8.91 -13.94 -10.69
CA SER A 4 -9.32 -12.67 -10.10
C SER A 4 -9.81 -12.91 -8.67
N VAL A 5 -8.87 -12.86 -7.73
CA VAL A 5 -9.14 -13.02 -6.29
C VAL A 5 -10.15 -11.98 -5.80
N MET A 6 -10.13 -10.76 -6.38
CA MET A 6 -11.06 -9.68 -6.01
C MET A 6 -12.52 -10.02 -6.30
N ASP A 7 -12.80 -10.80 -7.34
CA ASP A 7 -14.19 -11.12 -7.72
C ASP A 7 -14.76 -12.23 -6.83
N HIS A 8 -13.90 -13.03 -6.20
CA HIS A 8 -14.27 -14.09 -5.27
C HIS A 8 -14.25 -13.63 -3.81
N TYR A 9 -13.34 -12.72 -3.46
CA TYR A 9 -13.11 -12.25 -2.09
C TYR A 9 -13.08 -10.72 -2.03
N PRO A 10 -14.24 -10.03 -2.12
CA PRO A 10 -14.30 -8.57 -2.03
C PRO A 10 -13.85 -8.03 -0.66
N GLN A 11 -13.77 -8.89 0.37
CA GLN A 11 -13.33 -8.54 1.73
C GLN A 11 -11.88 -8.07 1.78
N VAL A 12 -11.06 -8.30 0.74
CA VAL A 12 -9.70 -7.76 0.66
C VAL A 12 -9.68 -6.23 0.81
N TRP A 13 -10.75 -5.54 0.43
CA TRP A 13 -10.88 -4.10 0.63
C TRP A 13 -10.94 -3.68 2.11
N TYR A 14 -11.34 -4.57 3.02
CA TYR A 14 -11.24 -4.29 4.45
C TYR A 14 -9.78 -4.11 4.90
N LEU A 15 -8.82 -4.78 4.25
CA LEU A 15 -7.40 -4.54 4.51
C LEU A 15 -7.01 -3.11 4.11
N HIS A 16 -7.58 -2.60 3.02
CA HIS A 16 -7.38 -1.22 2.59
C HIS A 16 -7.91 -0.24 3.63
N PHE A 17 -9.13 -0.44 4.14
CA PHE A 17 -9.68 0.44 5.17
C PHE A 17 -8.95 0.31 6.52
N GLY A 18 -8.51 -0.89 6.87
CA GLY A 18 -7.72 -1.14 8.08
C GLY A 18 -6.39 -0.39 8.11
N VAL A 19 -5.81 -0.06 6.95
CA VAL A 19 -4.59 0.77 6.87
C VAL A 19 -4.82 2.10 7.58
N PHE A 20 -5.96 2.75 7.36
CA PHE A 20 -6.24 4.05 7.99
C PHE A 20 -6.33 3.95 9.51
N VAL A 21 -6.87 2.84 10.02
CA VAL A 21 -7.02 2.59 11.46
C VAL A 21 -5.67 2.49 12.18
N VAL A 22 -4.65 1.93 11.53
CA VAL A 22 -3.31 1.77 12.14
C VAL A 22 -2.36 2.91 11.77
N PHE A 23 -2.45 3.42 10.55
CA PHE A 23 -1.52 4.40 10.03
C PHE A 23 -1.79 5.80 10.57
N PHE A 24 -3.05 6.21 10.72
CA PHE A 24 -3.35 7.54 11.27
C PHE A 24 -2.88 7.70 12.72
N PRO A 25 -3.14 6.75 13.65
CA PRO A 25 -2.58 6.83 15.00
C PRO A 25 -1.05 6.84 15.03
N MET A 26 -0.40 6.09 14.12
CA MET A 26 1.05 6.11 14.00
C MET A 26 1.55 7.51 13.60
N VAL A 27 0.98 8.09 12.55
CA VAL A 27 1.35 9.44 12.08
C VAL A 27 1.11 10.48 13.17
N GLN A 28 -0.02 10.38 13.90
CA GLN A 28 -0.31 11.30 14.99
C GLN A 28 0.70 11.16 16.13
N SER A 29 1.03 9.94 16.56
CA SER A 29 2.02 9.68 17.61
C SER A 29 3.40 10.19 17.20
N PHE A 30 3.80 9.91 15.95
CA PHE A 30 5.08 10.34 15.41
C PHE A 30 5.19 11.87 15.33
N LYS A 31 4.10 12.56 14.98
CA LYS A 31 4.04 14.03 15.01
C LYS A 31 4.10 14.60 16.43
N GLN A 32 3.55 13.90 17.42
CA GLN A 32 3.66 14.33 18.82
C GLN A 32 5.10 14.23 19.33
N ASP A 33 5.83 13.20 18.91
CA ASP A 33 7.22 12.96 19.33
C ASP A 33 8.23 13.87 18.58
N PHE A 34 8.01 14.14 17.29
CA PHE A 34 8.99 14.79 16.40
C PHE A 34 8.53 16.10 15.75
N GLY A 35 7.32 16.57 16.06
CA GLY A 35 6.75 17.80 15.50
C GLY A 35 6.03 17.62 14.16
N SER A 36 5.59 18.73 13.54
CA SER A 36 4.64 18.74 12.42
C SER A 36 5.18 18.19 11.09
N ALA A 37 6.51 18.17 10.91
CA ALA A 37 7.18 17.77 9.67
C ALA A 37 8.39 16.86 9.97
N PRO A 38 8.16 15.65 10.49
CA PRO A 38 9.25 14.76 10.85
C PRO A 38 9.91 14.18 9.59
N SER A 39 11.24 14.23 9.56
CA SER A 39 12.04 13.75 8.43
C SER A 39 12.20 12.22 8.45
N MET A 40 12.51 11.62 7.29
CA MET A 40 12.93 10.21 7.19
C MET A 40 14.13 9.89 8.11
N SER A 41 14.97 10.88 8.40
CA SER A 41 16.07 10.72 9.36
C SER A 41 15.58 10.48 10.80
N ALA A 42 14.42 11.03 11.19
CA ALA A 42 13.83 10.80 12.50
C ALA A 42 13.36 9.35 12.67
N LEU A 43 12.79 8.75 11.63
CA LEU A 43 12.43 7.32 11.62
C LEU A 43 13.65 6.42 11.85
N ARG A 44 14.80 6.75 11.24
CA ARG A 44 16.06 6.01 11.44
C ARG A 44 16.61 6.13 12.86
N MET A 45 16.35 7.24 13.56
CA MET A 45 16.79 7.42 14.95
C MET A 45 15.94 6.60 15.93
N VAL A 46 14.66 6.40 15.60
CA VAL A 46 13.68 5.73 16.46
C VAL A 46 13.70 4.21 16.30
N LEU A 47 13.95 3.73 15.08
CA LEU A 47 13.93 2.31 14.75
C LEU A 47 15.33 1.68 14.84
N PRO A 48 15.43 0.41 15.26
CA PRO A 48 16.66 -0.36 15.12
C PRO A 48 17.12 -0.39 13.65
N PRO A 49 18.43 -0.32 13.36
CA PRO A 49 18.93 -0.25 11.99
C PRO A 49 18.46 -1.39 11.10
N TRP A 50 18.35 -2.61 11.63
CA TRP A 50 17.88 -3.77 10.87
C TRP A 50 16.40 -3.66 10.49
N VAL A 51 15.54 -3.12 11.39
CA VAL A 51 14.11 -2.90 11.11
C VAL A 51 13.97 -1.86 10.00
N PHE A 52 14.75 -0.78 10.07
CA PHE A 52 14.75 0.26 9.06
C PHE A 52 15.08 -0.31 7.67
N TRP A 53 16.13 -1.13 7.55
CA TRP A 53 16.49 -1.76 6.27
C TRP A 53 15.43 -2.73 5.75
N VAL A 54 14.77 -3.48 6.64
CA VAL A 54 13.64 -4.35 6.26
C VAL A 54 12.47 -3.51 5.72
N CYS A 55 12.09 -2.43 6.40
CA CYS A 55 11.05 -1.53 5.91
C CYS A 55 11.42 -0.90 4.57
N MET A 56 12.69 -0.53 4.37
CA MET A 56 13.19 -0.01 3.09
C MET A 56 13.12 -1.06 1.97
N ALA A 57 13.48 -2.32 2.24
CA ALA A 57 13.38 -3.40 1.28
C ALA A 57 11.91 -3.68 0.88
N ILE A 58 11.00 -3.70 1.86
CA ILE A 58 9.55 -3.83 1.62
C ILE A 58 9.02 -2.66 0.79
N SER A 59 9.48 -1.44 1.09
CA SER A 59 9.08 -0.23 0.36
C SER A 59 9.59 -0.27 -1.09
N ALA A 60 10.84 -0.70 -1.31
CA ALA A 60 11.39 -0.88 -2.65
C ALA A 60 10.61 -1.93 -3.46
N TYR A 61 10.26 -3.06 -2.83
CA TYR A 61 9.39 -4.07 -3.43
C TYR A 61 8.02 -3.49 -3.81
N ALA A 62 7.38 -2.73 -2.92
CA ALA A 62 6.09 -2.10 -3.20
C ALA A 62 6.19 -1.06 -4.33
N ILE A 63 7.26 -0.27 -4.39
CA ILE A 63 7.52 0.69 -5.48
C ILE A 63 7.63 -0.05 -6.82
N LEU A 64 8.37 -1.16 -6.88
CA LEU A 64 8.46 -1.96 -8.10
C LEU A 64 7.09 -2.50 -8.53
N ASN A 65 6.30 -3.03 -7.60
CA ASN A 65 4.93 -3.47 -7.90
C ASN A 65 4.04 -2.32 -8.35
N PHE A 66 4.19 -1.13 -7.76
CA PHE A 66 3.44 0.05 -8.15
C PHE A 66 3.81 0.54 -9.54
N ILE A 67 5.10 0.53 -9.91
CA ILE A 67 5.54 0.86 -11.27
C ILE A 67 4.94 -0.12 -12.28
N LEU A 68 4.99 -1.42 -11.99
CA LEU A 68 4.39 -2.45 -12.86
C LEU A 68 2.88 -2.23 -13.03
N PHE A 69 2.18 -1.95 -11.92
CA PHE A 69 0.76 -1.61 -11.93
C PHE A 69 0.47 -0.33 -12.73
N PHE A 70 1.25 0.73 -12.51
CA PHE A 70 1.08 2.02 -13.18
C PHE A 70 1.25 1.90 -14.69
N VAL A 71 2.26 1.16 -15.15
CA VAL A 71 2.47 0.86 -16.57
C VAL A 71 1.29 0.06 -17.14
N SER A 72 0.74 -0.90 -16.38
CA SER A 72 -0.43 -1.68 -16.78
C SER A 72 -1.69 -0.80 -16.90
N MET A 73 -1.88 0.16 -16.00
CA MET A 73 -3.05 1.04 -15.96
C MET A 73 -3.06 2.15 -17.03
N GLN A 74 -1.93 2.46 -17.67
CA GLN A 74 -1.91 3.48 -18.75
C GLN A 74 -2.88 3.17 -19.89
N GLN A 75 -3.24 1.91 -20.08
CA GLN A 75 -4.15 1.48 -21.14
C GLN A 75 -5.64 1.57 -20.71
N GLY A 76 -5.94 1.74 -19.41
CA GLY A 76 -7.28 1.76 -18.83
C GLY A 76 -7.47 0.76 -17.69
N SER A 77 -8.63 0.79 -17.03
CA SER A 77 -9.03 -0.16 -16.00
C SER A 77 -9.90 -1.26 -16.61
N PRO A 78 -9.69 -2.54 -16.27
CA PRO A 78 -10.57 -3.62 -16.71
C PRO A 78 -11.96 -3.45 -16.09
N ALA A 79 -13.00 -3.46 -16.91
CA ALA A 79 -14.40 -3.36 -16.52
C ALA A 79 -15.23 -4.39 -17.29
N ILE A 80 -16.39 -4.74 -16.74
CA ILE A 80 -17.38 -5.57 -17.46
C ILE A 80 -18.46 -4.63 -17.97
N TRP A 81 -18.60 -4.52 -19.28
CA TRP A 81 -19.66 -3.73 -19.92
C TRP A 81 -20.47 -4.64 -20.84
N ASP A 82 -21.77 -4.74 -20.56
CA ASP A 82 -22.73 -5.50 -21.37
C ASP A 82 -22.33 -6.99 -21.56
N GLY A 83 -21.82 -7.59 -20.48
CA GLY A 83 -21.38 -8.99 -20.48
C GLY A 83 -20.02 -9.26 -21.14
N LYS A 84 -19.35 -8.24 -21.68
CA LYS A 84 -18.02 -8.35 -22.28
C LYS A 84 -16.94 -7.78 -21.36
N TYR A 85 -15.77 -8.40 -21.35
CA TYR A 85 -14.58 -7.84 -20.70
C TYR A 85 -14.06 -6.70 -21.56
N VAL A 86 -13.99 -5.49 -21.01
CA VAL A 86 -13.56 -4.31 -21.73
C VAL A 86 -12.51 -3.57 -20.92
N LEU A 87 -11.56 -2.97 -21.60
CA LEU A 87 -10.65 -2.01 -21.00
C LEU A 87 -11.30 -0.63 -21.14
N GLN A 88 -11.55 0.04 -20.01
CA GLN A 88 -12.15 1.36 -19.99
C GLN A 88 -11.16 2.39 -19.45
N SER A 89 -10.99 3.52 -20.14
CA SER A 89 -10.21 4.65 -19.63
C SER A 89 -11.14 5.85 -19.50
N HIS A 90 -11.31 6.37 -18.28
CA HIS A 90 -12.08 7.58 -18.01
C HIS A 90 -13.51 7.58 -18.61
N GLY A 91 -14.21 6.45 -18.51
CA GLY A 91 -15.57 6.31 -19.07
C GLY A 91 -15.61 5.90 -20.54
N HIS A 92 -14.50 6.01 -21.28
CA HIS A 92 -14.43 5.61 -22.69
C HIS A 92 -14.01 4.15 -22.85
N PHE A 93 -14.71 3.43 -23.71
CA PHE A 93 -14.31 2.10 -24.18
C PHE A 93 -12.99 2.23 -24.96
N VAL A 94 -11.97 1.48 -24.54
CA VAL A 94 -10.66 1.47 -25.21
C VAL A 94 -10.56 0.24 -26.12
N ARG A 95 -10.81 -0.96 -25.57
CA ARG A 95 -10.77 -2.22 -26.32
C ARG A 95 -11.53 -3.34 -25.60
N GLU A 96 -11.98 -4.35 -26.34
CA GLU A 96 -12.41 -5.63 -25.74
C GLU A 96 -11.17 -6.39 -25.23
N LEU A 97 -11.28 -7.02 -24.07
CA LEU A 97 -10.24 -7.85 -23.47
C LEU A 97 -10.64 -9.32 -23.61
N SER A 98 -9.67 -10.19 -23.85
CA SER A 98 -9.88 -11.61 -23.60
C SER A 98 -10.02 -11.89 -22.10
N GLY A 99 -10.69 -12.98 -21.71
CA GLY A 99 -10.81 -13.34 -20.29
C GLY A 99 -9.46 -13.54 -19.59
N ALA A 100 -8.42 -13.93 -20.34
CA ALA A 100 -7.07 -14.07 -19.82
C ALA A 100 -6.40 -12.72 -19.54
N GLU A 101 -6.58 -11.72 -20.41
CA GLU A 101 -6.08 -10.36 -20.21
C GLU A 101 -6.80 -9.68 -19.05
N TYR A 102 -8.13 -9.82 -18.97
CA TYR A 102 -8.92 -9.33 -17.83
C TYR A 102 -8.38 -9.85 -16.50
N ALA A 103 -8.12 -11.16 -16.41
CA ALA A 103 -7.63 -11.76 -15.18
C ALA A 103 -6.19 -11.35 -14.83
N GLN A 104 -5.34 -11.10 -15.84
CA GLN A 104 -3.99 -10.57 -15.62
C GLN A 104 -4.02 -9.13 -15.13
N ASP A 105 -4.86 -8.28 -15.73
CA ASP A 105 -5.01 -6.87 -15.34
C ASP A 105 -5.55 -6.75 -13.91
N ARG A 106 -6.57 -7.56 -13.56
CA ARG A 106 -7.11 -7.63 -12.20
C ARG A 106 -6.09 -8.14 -11.18
N ALA A 107 -5.24 -9.09 -11.57
CA ALA A 107 -4.16 -9.57 -10.71
C ALA A 107 -3.08 -8.48 -10.51
N ASN A 108 -2.75 -7.71 -11.55
CA ASN A 108 -1.81 -6.59 -11.46
C ASN A 108 -2.35 -5.48 -10.56
N GLU A 109 -3.65 -5.17 -10.66
CA GLU A 109 -4.35 -4.22 -9.78
C GLU A 109 -4.25 -4.64 -8.31
N LEU A 110 -4.57 -5.91 -8.02
CA LEU A 110 -4.48 -6.42 -6.65
C LEU A 110 -3.06 -6.40 -6.11
N ARG A 111 -2.05 -6.74 -6.93
CA ARG A 111 -0.64 -6.65 -6.53
C ARG A 111 -0.25 -5.22 -6.21
N GLY A 112 -0.66 -4.24 -7.03
CA GLY A 112 -0.45 -2.82 -6.79
C GLY A 112 -0.99 -2.37 -5.44
N PHE A 113 -2.25 -2.69 -5.12
CA PHE A 113 -2.83 -2.35 -3.82
C PHE A 113 -2.22 -3.12 -2.64
N SER A 114 -1.93 -4.41 -2.81
CA SER A 114 -1.33 -5.23 -1.76
C SER A 114 0.06 -4.73 -1.35
N GLY A 115 0.84 -4.18 -2.30
CA GLY A 115 2.13 -3.57 -2.01
C GLY A 115 1.99 -2.37 -1.08
N HIS A 116 0.98 -1.53 -1.30
CA HIS A 116 0.68 -0.39 -0.42
C HIS A 116 0.28 -0.85 0.97
N TRP A 117 -0.63 -1.83 1.06
CA TRP A 117 -1.03 -2.40 2.35
C TRP A 117 0.19 -2.89 3.11
N LEU A 118 1.05 -3.67 2.46
CA LEU A 118 2.26 -4.20 3.09
C LEU A 118 3.15 -3.09 3.65
N VAL A 119 3.39 -2.00 2.90
CA VAL A 119 4.21 -0.87 3.39
C VAL A 119 3.56 -0.20 4.59
N PHE A 120 2.28 0.17 4.50
CA PHE A 120 1.62 0.92 5.56
C PHE A 120 1.49 0.10 6.85
N TYR A 121 1.13 -1.18 6.75
CA TYR A 121 1.10 -2.07 7.90
C TYR A 121 2.50 -2.30 8.48
N SER A 122 3.52 -2.54 7.63
CA SER A 122 4.88 -2.82 8.10
C SER A 122 5.50 -1.62 8.80
N VAL A 123 5.36 -0.41 8.26
CA VAL A 123 5.90 0.81 8.87
C VAL A 123 5.16 1.13 10.18
N SER A 124 3.83 0.98 10.20
CA SER A 124 3.04 1.21 11.42
C SER A 124 3.39 0.22 12.52
N PHE A 125 3.51 -1.06 12.18
CA PHE A 125 3.95 -2.12 13.09
C PHE A 125 5.36 -1.85 13.61
N ALA A 126 6.31 -1.54 12.71
CA ALA A 126 7.68 -1.25 13.06
C ALA A 126 7.78 -0.09 14.05
N TYR A 127 7.03 0.98 13.81
CA TYR A 127 6.95 2.11 14.73
C TYR A 127 6.41 1.68 16.09
N PHE A 128 5.21 1.10 16.20
CA PHE A 128 4.65 0.79 17.51
C PHE A 128 5.44 -0.28 18.29
N MET A 129 6.06 -1.24 17.61
CA MET A 129 6.78 -2.34 18.25
C MET A 129 8.22 -1.98 18.63
N PHE A 130 8.90 -1.19 17.79
CA PHE A 130 10.34 -0.95 17.95
C PHE A 130 10.72 0.51 18.17
N ALA A 131 9.77 1.46 18.09
CA ALA A 131 10.06 2.84 18.42
C ALA A 131 10.49 2.94 19.88
N LYS A 132 11.77 3.27 20.07
CA LYS A 132 12.26 3.67 21.38
C LYS A 132 11.77 5.08 21.66
N ALA A 133 10.69 5.20 22.42
CA ALA A 133 10.35 6.47 23.04
C ALA A 133 11.53 6.84 23.96
N ASP A 134 12.17 7.96 23.71
CA ASP A 134 13.19 8.51 24.58
C ASP A 134 12.50 8.87 25.91
N THR A 135 12.44 7.90 26.82
CA THR A 135 11.66 7.93 28.07
C THR A 135 12.19 8.98 29.05
N SER A 136 13.33 9.60 28.71
CA SER A 136 14.00 10.65 29.45
C SER A 136 13.22 11.98 29.52
N ARG A 137 12.27 12.25 28.62
CA ARG A 137 11.50 13.52 28.62
C ARG A 137 10.13 13.48 29.30
N ARG A 138 9.64 12.30 29.69
CA ARG A 138 8.31 12.16 30.32
C ARG A 138 8.27 12.45 31.83
N PHE A 139 9.43 12.59 32.48
CA PHE A 139 9.54 12.84 33.94
C PHE A 139 9.88 14.30 34.31
N LEU A 140 9.92 15.22 33.33
CA LEU A 140 10.23 16.64 33.56
C LEU A 140 9.07 17.58 33.18
N ARG A 141 7.84 17.07 33.14
CA ARG A 141 6.62 17.89 33.00
C ARG A 141 5.66 17.62 34.15
#